data_AF-A0A931VWW2-F1
#
_entry.id   AF-A0A931VWW2-F1
#
_cell.length_a   1.000
_cell.length_b   1.000
_cell.length_c   1.000
_cell.angle_alpha   90.00
_cell.angle_beta   90.00
_cell.angle_gamma   90.00
#
_symmetry.space_group_name_H-M   'P 1'
#
loop_
_entity.id
_entity.type
_entity.pdbx_description
1 polymer ?
#
loop_
_entity_poly.entity_id
_entity_poly.type
_entity_poly.pdbx_seq_one_letter_code
_entity_poly.pdbx_strand_id
1 'polypeptide(L)' 'MWGDCYGYTLVASGFADIMIDPIMNKRDLAALIPIIKGAGGTITDYSGGNPIKGDSIVATGGTIHNEVIALLNT' A
#
# COMPACT_ATOMS: atom_id res chain seq x y z
N MET A 1 16.65 4.89 5.99
CA MET A 1 16.03 3.65 5.45
C MET A 1 14.54 3.92 5.32
N TRP A 2 13.99 3.86 4.10
CA TRP A 2 12.62 4.30 3.75
C TRP A 2 11.75 3.13 3.21
N GLY A 3 12.07 1.90 3.60
CA GLY A 3 11.37 0.68 3.16
C GLY A 3 10.59 0.00 4.28
N ASP A 4 9.90 -1.08 3.93
CA ASP A 4 9.11 -1.90 4.85
C ASP A 4 8.09 -1.06 5.66
N CYS A 5 7.91 -1.38 6.95
CA CYS A 5 6.93 -0.75 7.84
C CYS A 5 7.05 0.78 7.92
N TYR A 6 8.26 1.33 7.78
CA TYR A 6 8.46 2.77 7.88
C TYR A 6 7.87 3.52 6.67
N GLY A 7 7.99 2.95 5.46
CA GLY A 7 7.36 3.51 4.25
C GLY A 7 5.85 3.61 4.39
N TYR A 8 5.19 2.54 4.85
CA TYR A 8 3.74 2.56 5.13
C TYR A 8 3.36 3.54 6.23
N THR A 9 4.21 3.71 7.24
CA THR A 9 3.97 4.69 8.31
C THR A 9 3.99 6.12 7.78
N LEU A 10 4.89 6.42 6.83
CA LEU A 10 4.95 7.73 6.17
C LEU A 10 3.71 7.98 5.31
N VAL A 11 3.21 6.95 4.62
CA VAL A 11 1.94 7.04 3.87
C VAL A 11 0.76 7.28 4.81
N ALA A 12 0.66 6.50 5.89
CA ALA A 12 -0.38 6.69 6.91
C ALA A 12 -0.33 8.07 7.59
N SER A 13 0.86 8.65 7.71
CA SER A 13 1.07 9.95 8.36
C SER A 13 1.00 11.14 7.40
N GLY A 14 0.83 10.91 6.09
CA GLY A 14 0.79 11.95 5.06
C GLY A 14 2.15 12.58 4.72
N PHE A 15 3.26 11.93 5.08
CA PHE A 15 4.62 12.35 4.70
C PHE A 15 5.12 11.72 3.39
N ALA A 16 4.41 10.70 2.90
CA ALA A 16 4.64 10.07 1.61
C ALA A 16 3.29 9.77 0.94
N ASP A 17 3.24 9.81 -0.39
CA ASP A 17 2.01 9.58 -1.12
C ASP A 17 1.80 8.10 -1.50
N ILE A 18 2.90 7.37 -1.72
CA ILE A 18 2.91 6.02 -2.30
C ILE A 18 3.99 5.17 -1.61
N MET A 19 3.63 3.93 -1.25
CA MET A 19 4.56 2.87 -0.87
C MET A 19 4.16 1.58 -1.59
N ILE A 20 5.15 0.86 -2.14
CA ILE A 20 4.94 -0.33 -2.95
C ILE A 20 5.95 -1.39 -2.55
N ASP A 21 5.49 -2.60 -2.28
CA ASP A 21 6.34 -3.78 -2.15
C ASP A 21 5.92 -4.85 -3.18
N PRO A 22 6.83 -5.26 -4.08
CA PRO A 22 6.56 -6.33 -5.05
C PRO A 22 6.38 -7.71 -4.41
N ILE A 23 6.99 -7.93 -3.25
CA ILE A 23 6.94 -9.20 -2.50
C ILE A 23 6.69 -8.85 -1.04
N MET A 24 5.52 -9.25 -0.52
CA MET A 24 5.09 -8.95 0.85
C MET A 24 4.73 -10.22 1.61
N ASN A 25 5.18 -10.34 2.86
CA ASN A 25 4.73 -11.41 3.73
C ASN A 25 3.32 -11.13 4.26
N LYS A 26 2.43 -12.12 4.18
CA LYS A 26 1.04 -12.01 4.69
C LYS A 26 0.97 -11.67 6.18
N ARG A 27 1.99 -12.04 6.98
CA ARG A 27 2.05 -11.71 8.41
C ARG A 27 2.26 -10.20 8.64
N ASP A 28 3.10 -9.57 7.84
CA ASP A 28 3.40 -8.14 7.96
C ASP A 28 2.22 -7.31 7.45
N LEU A 29 1.57 -7.79 6.39
CA LEU A 29 0.41 -7.16 5.79
C LEU A 29 -0.78 -7.02 6.73
N ALA A 30 -1.03 -8.02 7.59
CA ALA A 30 -2.20 -8.06 8.45
C ALA A 30 -2.31 -6.83 9.37
N ALA A 31 -1.18 -6.31 9.84
CA ALA A 31 -1.15 -5.09 10.66
C ALA A 31 -1.29 -3.81 9.82
N LEU A 32 -0.76 -3.79 8.59
CA LEU A 32 -0.73 -2.58 7.75
C LEU A 32 -2.11 -2.22 7.19
N ILE A 33 -2.95 -3.22 6.84
CA ILE A 33 -4.27 -2.98 6.26
C ILE A 33 -5.15 -2.06 7.13
N PRO A 34 -5.40 -2.36 8.43
CA PRO A 34 -6.22 -1.49 9.25
C PRO A 34 -5.58 -0.11 9.52
N ILE A 35 -4.25 -0.03 9.56
CA ILE A 35 -3.54 1.25 9.77
C ILE A 35 -3.74 2.18 8.58
N ILE A 36 -3.44 1.71 7.36
CA ILE A 36 -3.56 2.51 6.13
C ILE A 36 -5.02 2.92 5.91
N LYS A 37 -5.96 1.98 6.06
CA LYS A 37 -7.39 2.29 5.92
C LYS A 37 -7.88 3.25 7.01
N GLY A 38 -7.43 3.09 8.24
CA GLY A 38 -7.78 3.97 9.36
C GLY A 38 -7.26 5.40 9.19
N ALA A 39 -6.13 5.56 8.49
CA ALA A 39 -5.59 6.86 8.08
C ALA A 39 -6.30 7.48 6.86
N GLY A 40 -7.29 6.79 6.27
CA GLY A 40 -7.98 7.24 5.06
C GLY A 40 -7.27 6.90 3.76
N GLY A 41 -6.19 6.12 3.81
CA GLY A 41 -5.48 5.63 2.63
C GLY A 41 -6.12 4.40 2.00
N THR A 42 -5.64 4.04 0.81
CA THR A 42 -6.07 2.85 0.07
C THR A 42 -4.92 1.85 -0.01
N ILE A 43 -5.25 0.57 0.16
CA ILE A 43 -4.28 -0.53 0.13
C ILE A 43 -4.82 -1.71 -0.67
N THR A 44 -4.07 -2.15 -1.69
CA THR A 44 -4.44 -3.25 -2.62
C THR A 44 -3.21 -4.03 -3.05
N ASP A 45 -3.41 -5.13 -3.77
CA ASP A 45 -2.35 -5.75 -4.57
C ASP A 45 -2.01 -4.88 -5.82
N TYR A 46 -1.01 -5.29 -6.60
CA TYR A 46 -0.61 -4.63 -7.85
C TYR A 46 -1.72 -4.53 -8.91
N SER A 47 -2.76 -5.35 -8.82
CA SER A 47 -3.89 -5.36 -9.74
C SER A 47 -5.04 -4.46 -9.26
N GLY A 48 -4.87 -3.73 -8.16
CA GLY A 48 -5.93 -2.96 -7.52
C GLY A 48 -6.96 -3.83 -6.77
N GLY A 49 -6.61 -5.10 -6.55
CA GLY A 49 -7.46 -6.13 -5.97
C GLY A 49 -7.32 -6.27 -4.45
N ASN A 50 -7.66 -7.46 -3.95
CA ASN A 50 -7.63 -7.71 -2.52
C ASN A 50 -6.18 -7.85 -2.02
N PRO A 51 -5.72 -6.99 -1.10
CA PRO A 51 -4.34 -7.00 -0.63
C PRO A 51 -3.92 -8.34 0.01
N ILE A 52 -4.87 -9.08 0.61
CA ILE A 52 -4.59 -10.36 1.30
C ILE A 52 -4.37 -11.51 0.30
N LYS A 53 -4.94 -11.41 -0.90
CA LYS A 53 -4.87 -12.45 -1.92
C LYS A 53 -3.62 -12.34 -2.78
N GLY A 54 -3.10 -11.12 -2.98
CA GLY A 54 -1.87 -10.88 -3.72
C GLY A 54 -0.61 -11.23 -2.92
N ASP A 55 0.50 -11.36 -3.65
CA ASP A 55 1.84 -11.49 -3.09
C ASP A 55 2.57 -10.13 -3.05
N SER A 56 1.91 -9.08 -3.54
CA SER A 56 2.40 -7.71 -3.62
C SER A 56 1.43 -6.76 -2.94
N ILE A 57 1.91 -5.57 -2.62
CA ILE A 57 1.09 -4.58 -1.94
C ILE A 57 1.44 -3.17 -2.43
N VAL A 58 0.39 -2.37 -2.58
CA VAL A 58 0.44 -0.96 -2.96
C VAL A 58 -0.40 -0.21 -1.93
N ALA A 59 0.21 0.75 -1.24
CA ALA A 59 -0.48 1.65 -0.31
C ALA A 59 -0.32 3.10 -0.80
N THR A 60 -1.43 3.84 -0.78
CA THR A 60 -1.42 5.26 -1.16
C THR A 60 -2.28 6.09 -0.22
N GLY A 61 -2.12 7.43 -0.29
CA GLY A 61 -3.00 8.40 0.39
C GLY A 61 -4.46 8.42 -0.08
N GLY A 62 -4.91 7.43 -0.86
CA GLY A 62 -6.32 7.21 -1.19
C GLY A 62 -6.71 7.69 -2.58
N THR A 63 -6.68 9.01 -2.82
CA THR A 63 -7.20 9.65 -4.05
C THR A 63 -6.45 9.24 -5.32
N ILE A 64 -5.13 9.06 -5.22
CA ILE A 64 -4.26 8.74 -6.35
C ILE A 64 -4.18 7.24 -6.66
N HIS A 65 -4.85 6.39 -5.88
CA HIS A 65 -4.62 4.95 -5.92
C HIS A 65 -4.88 4.31 -7.29
N ASN A 66 -6.00 4.66 -7.93
CA ASN A 66 -6.37 4.09 -9.23
C ASN A 66 -5.39 4.49 -10.35
N GLU A 67 -4.88 5.71 -10.29
CA GLU A 67 -3.87 6.21 -11.25
C GLU A 67 -2.55 5.46 -11.09
N VAL A 68 -2.11 5.23 -9.84
CA VAL A 68 -0.90 4.45 -9.54
C VAL A 68 -1.02 3.02 -10.07
N ILE A 69 -2.16 2.35 -9.85
CA ILE A 69 -2.38 0.98 -10.36
C ILE A 69 -2.39 0.96 -11.90
N ALA A 70 -2.97 1.96 -12.56
CA ALA A 70 -2.96 2.05 -14.02
C ALA A 70 -1.52 2.22 -14.56
N LEU A 71 -0.71 3.06 -13.93
CA LEU A 71 0.69 3.28 -14.31
C LEU A 71 1.56 2.04 -14.10
N LEU A 72 1.31 1.26 -13.05
CA LEU A 72 2.06 0.03 -12.77
C LEU A 72 1.78 -1.10 -13.76
N ASN A 73 0.62 -1.09 -14.43
CA ASN A 73 0.17 -2.14 -15.34
C ASN A 73 0.13 -1.69 -16.81
N THR A 74 0.88 -0.63 -17.14
CA THR A 74 1.13 -0.19 -18.52
C THR A 74 2.23 -1.05 -19.16
#